data_AF-A0AAW0FMY9-F1
#
_entry.id   AF-A0AAW0FMY9-F1
#
_cell.length_a   1.000
_cell.length_b   1.000
_cell.length_c   1.000
_cell.angle_alpha   90.00
_cell.angle_beta   90.00
_cell.angle_gamma   90.00
#
_symmetry.space_group_name_H-M   'P 1'
#
loop_
_entity.id
_entity.type
_entity.pdbx_description
1 polymer ?
#
loop_
_entity_poly.entity_id
_entity_poly.type
_entity_poly.pdbx_seq_one_letter_code
_entity_poly.pdbx_strand_id
1 'polypeptide(L)'
;MHVSTGPKTRDWFQSINTHPELTWGSFPNYPLLTGEIAPPFSLSSRVRNPKLSSTSTMSESAVATVEINDAIFCQAHLKEVCTSCNYDGREENDGFYGFDFMEREGLEAPMSSTNKDGEYQCKKHGSTSCNQCYGWKKQITRARAAAKKAGKKSS
;
A
#
# COMPACT_ATOMS: atom_id res chain seq x y z
N MET A 1 9.02 -7.36 63.28
CA MET A 1 8.28 -7.37 62.01
C MET A 1 9.23 -6.86 60.93
N HIS A 2 9.94 -7.77 60.26
CA HIS A 2 10.91 -7.42 59.21
C HIS A 2 10.24 -7.58 57.85
N VAL A 3 10.08 -6.46 57.13
CA VAL A 3 9.60 -6.45 55.74
C VAL A 3 10.83 -6.37 54.85
N SER A 4 11.20 -7.49 54.25
CA SER A 4 12.24 -7.58 53.24
C SER A 4 11.68 -7.14 51.89
N THR A 5 12.03 -5.93 51.45
CA THR A 5 11.81 -5.45 50.09
C THR A 5 12.77 -6.16 49.12
N GLY A 6 12.22 -6.69 48.03
CA GLY A 6 12.90 -7.57 47.08
C GLY A 6 14.02 -6.91 46.24
N PRO A 7 14.88 -7.72 45.59
CA PRO A 7 16.01 -7.21 44.84
C PRO A 7 15.81 -7.10 43.32
N LYS A 8 16.56 -6.13 42.76
CA LYS A 8 17.20 -6.09 41.42
C LYS A 8 16.33 -5.79 40.19
N THR A 9 16.18 -4.49 39.94
CA THR A 9 16.09 -3.94 38.58
C THR A 9 17.31 -4.39 37.77
N ARG A 10 17.07 -5.12 36.67
CA ARG A 10 18.09 -5.58 35.74
C ARG A 10 18.55 -4.43 34.86
N ASP A 11 19.85 -4.15 34.92
CA ASP A 11 20.64 -3.47 33.91
C ASP A 11 20.34 -3.99 32.50
N TRP A 12 19.80 -3.13 31.64
CA TRP A 12 19.65 -3.35 30.19
C TRP A 12 20.03 -2.10 29.38
N PHE A 13 20.93 -1.27 29.91
CA PHE A 13 21.55 -0.19 29.15
C PHE A 13 23.01 -0.53 28.86
N GLN A 14 23.20 -1.46 27.93
CA GLN A 14 24.48 -1.68 27.28
C GLN A 14 24.35 -1.46 25.78
N SER A 15 25.13 -0.47 25.34
CA SER A 15 25.86 -0.50 24.07
C SER A 15 25.06 -0.34 22.78
N ILE A 16 24.88 0.92 22.38
CA ILE A 16 24.82 1.32 20.96
C ILE A 16 25.49 2.68 20.84
N ASN A 17 26.83 2.67 20.81
CA ASN A 17 27.63 3.78 20.30
C ASN A 17 28.85 3.20 19.60
N THR A 18 28.60 2.63 18.41
CA THR A 18 29.65 2.33 17.43
C THR A 18 29.01 2.28 16.04
N HIS A 19 28.88 3.44 15.40
CA HIS A 19 28.82 3.50 13.94
C HIS A 19 30.16 4.07 13.45
N PRO A 20 31.00 3.28 12.75
CA PRO A 20 32.13 3.84 12.02
C PRO A 20 31.62 4.66 10.83
N GLU A 21 32.27 5.80 10.62
CA GLU A 21 32.14 6.66 9.44
C GLU A 21 32.08 5.84 8.15
N LEU A 22 30.98 5.97 7.42
CA LEU A 22 30.96 5.62 6.01
C LEU A 22 31.62 6.77 5.26
N THR A 23 32.91 6.57 5.00
CA THR A 23 33.69 7.38 4.06
C THR A 23 33.01 7.31 2.69
N TRP A 24 32.67 8.48 2.15
CA TRP A 24 32.14 8.64 0.80
C TRP A 24 33.27 8.37 -0.20
N GLY A 25 33.47 7.09 -0.51
CA GLY A 25 34.41 6.64 -1.52
C GLY A 25 33.88 6.90 -2.92
N SER A 26 34.52 7.84 -3.61
CA SER A 26 34.81 7.87 -5.05
C SER A 26 33.84 7.10 -5.97
N PHE A 27 32.90 7.83 -6.56
CA PHE A 27 32.27 7.41 -7.82
C PHE A 27 33.29 7.53 -8.95
N PRO A 28 33.62 6.45 -9.68
CA PRO A 28 34.34 6.57 -10.93
C PRO A 28 33.46 7.29 -11.97
N ASN A 29 33.99 8.40 -12.45
CA ASN A 29 33.57 9.13 -13.63
C ASN A 29 33.65 8.20 -14.84
N TYR A 30 32.50 7.81 -15.41
CA TYR A 30 32.45 7.17 -16.71
C TYR A 30 32.08 8.22 -17.78
N PRO A 31 32.94 8.41 -18.79
CA PRO A 31 32.69 9.34 -19.87
C PRO A 31 31.67 8.79 -20.88
N LEU A 32 30.83 9.73 -21.33
CA LEU A 32 30.05 9.79 -22.56
C LEU A 32 30.40 8.75 -23.65
N LEU A 33 29.41 7.91 -23.98
CA LEU A 33 29.29 7.30 -25.30
C LEU A 33 28.03 7.83 -25.97
N THR A 34 28.20 8.95 -26.65
CA THR A 34 27.35 9.40 -27.75
C THR A 34 27.44 8.35 -28.87
N GLY A 35 26.33 7.67 -29.11
CA GLY A 35 26.19 6.70 -30.21
C GLY A 35 24.85 6.90 -30.90
N GLU A 36 24.75 8.00 -31.66
CA GLU A 36 23.74 8.18 -32.70
C GLU A 36 23.96 7.15 -33.80
N ILE A 37 23.03 6.20 -33.98
CA ILE A 37 22.77 5.59 -35.29
C ILE A 37 21.27 5.32 -35.40
N ALA A 38 20.57 6.23 -36.08
CA ALA A 38 19.24 5.99 -36.62
C ALA A 38 19.34 5.20 -37.94
N PRO A 39 18.49 4.18 -38.20
CA PRO A 39 18.20 3.76 -39.56
C PRO A 39 16.98 4.54 -40.12
N PRO A 40 17.08 5.09 -41.34
CA PRO A 40 16.02 5.87 -41.97
C PRO A 40 15.22 5.00 -42.94
N PHE A 41 14.09 4.39 -42.53
CA PHE A 41 13.20 3.78 -43.54
C PHE A 41 11.70 3.93 -43.25
N SER A 42 11.11 4.70 -44.16
CA SER A 42 9.82 4.48 -44.81
C SER A 42 8.58 5.13 -44.18
N LEU A 43 8.30 6.35 -44.66
CA LEU A 43 6.95 6.85 -44.86
C LEU A 43 6.15 5.85 -45.70
N SER A 44 5.06 5.33 -45.15
CA SER A 44 3.91 4.98 -45.97
C SER A 44 2.64 5.52 -45.32
N SER A 45 2.26 6.69 -45.80
CA SER A 45 0.94 7.27 -45.66
C SER A 45 -0.11 6.27 -46.12
N ARG A 46 -1.00 5.85 -45.22
CA ARG A 46 -2.38 5.51 -45.59
C ARG A 46 -3.33 6.31 -44.72
N VAL A 47 -3.69 7.48 -45.24
CA VAL A 47 -4.94 8.15 -44.92
C VAL A 47 -6.07 7.19 -45.26
N ARG A 48 -6.77 6.70 -44.25
CA ARG A 48 -8.15 6.22 -44.36
C ARG A 48 -8.91 6.67 -43.12
N ASN A 49 -9.63 7.77 -43.27
CA ASN A 49 -10.94 7.98 -42.66
C ASN A 49 -11.92 8.04 -43.84
N PRO A 50 -13.20 7.63 -43.72
CA PRO A 50 -14.01 7.82 -42.51
C PRO A 50 -15.00 6.68 -42.18
N LYS A 51 -15.28 6.45 -40.89
CA LYS A 51 -16.67 6.27 -40.44
C LYS A 51 -16.79 6.58 -38.95
N LEU A 52 -17.58 7.62 -38.69
CA LEU A 52 -18.20 7.91 -37.40
C LEU A 52 -18.87 6.66 -36.82
N SER A 53 -18.35 6.21 -35.68
CA SER A 53 -19.12 5.56 -34.63
C SER A 53 -18.55 6.04 -33.31
N SER A 54 -18.91 7.27 -32.97
CA SER A 54 -18.68 7.87 -31.66
C SER A 54 -19.55 7.17 -30.61
N THR A 55 -19.17 5.94 -30.25
CA THR A 55 -19.28 5.52 -28.85
C THR A 55 -18.00 6.04 -28.21
N SER A 56 -18.12 7.21 -27.59
CA SER A 56 -17.09 7.72 -26.69
C SER A 56 -16.81 6.64 -25.67
N THR A 57 -15.74 5.87 -25.89
CA THR A 57 -15.05 5.15 -24.85
C THR A 57 -14.69 6.21 -23.82
N MET A 58 -15.49 6.33 -22.76
CA MET A 58 -14.94 6.82 -21.51
C MET A 58 -13.71 5.96 -21.31
N SER A 59 -12.54 6.61 -21.29
CA SER A 59 -11.37 6.13 -20.61
C SER A 59 -11.74 5.99 -19.13
N GLU A 60 -12.57 4.98 -18.85
CA GLU A 60 -12.77 4.39 -17.55
C GLU A 60 -11.38 3.91 -17.17
N SER A 61 -10.67 4.72 -16.40
CA SER A 61 -9.47 4.28 -15.71
C SER A 61 -9.94 3.20 -14.74
N ALA A 62 -10.14 1.98 -15.25
CA ALA A 62 -10.52 0.82 -14.45
C ALA A 62 -9.42 0.67 -13.41
N VAL A 63 -9.71 1.14 -12.20
CA VAL A 63 -8.73 1.16 -11.13
C VAL A 63 -8.39 -0.30 -10.87
N ALA A 64 -7.15 -0.69 -11.15
CA ALA A 64 -6.70 -2.02 -10.82
C ALA A 64 -6.85 -2.21 -9.31
N THR A 65 -7.66 -3.18 -8.92
CA THR A 65 -7.89 -3.55 -7.51
C THR A 65 -7.09 -4.81 -7.18
N VAL A 66 -6.82 -4.96 -5.89
CA VAL A 66 -6.04 -6.06 -5.34
C VAL A 66 -6.71 -6.60 -4.11
N GLU A 67 -6.71 -7.92 -3.98
CA GLU A 67 -7.24 -8.62 -2.82
C GLU A 67 -6.09 -9.02 -1.90
N ILE A 68 -6.08 -8.49 -0.67
CA ILE A 68 -5.11 -8.83 0.35
C ILE A 68 -5.87 -9.44 1.51
N ASN A 69 -5.78 -10.76 1.67
CA ASN A 69 -6.48 -11.50 2.71
C ASN A 69 -7.98 -11.15 2.76
N ASP A 70 -8.64 -11.24 1.60
CA ASP A 70 -10.07 -11.02 1.39
C ASP A 70 -10.57 -9.57 1.53
N ALA A 71 -9.67 -8.60 1.74
CA ALA A 71 -10.00 -7.18 1.64
C ALA A 71 -9.47 -6.59 0.33
N ILE A 72 -10.27 -5.72 -0.27
CA ILE A 72 -10.00 -5.10 -1.57
C ILE A 72 -9.38 -3.72 -1.38
N PHE A 73 -8.28 -3.47 -2.08
CA PHE A 73 -7.55 -2.20 -2.11
C PHE A 73 -7.25 -1.80 -3.54
N CYS A 74 -6.83 -0.57 -3.77
CA CYS A 74 -6.23 -0.21 -5.06
C CYS A 74 -4.84 -0.86 -5.21
N GLN A 75 -4.53 -1.43 -6.37
CA GLN A 75 -3.26 -2.13 -6.65
C GLN A 75 -2.03 -1.21 -6.49
N ALA A 76 -2.17 0.08 -6.87
CA ALA A 76 -1.05 1.01 -6.92
C ALA A 76 -0.62 1.56 -5.55
N HIS A 77 -1.58 1.84 -4.66
CA HIS A 77 -1.30 2.47 -3.36
C HIS A 77 -1.65 1.58 -2.16
N LEU A 78 -2.33 0.46 -2.40
CA LEU A 78 -2.80 -0.48 -1.39
C LEU A 78 -3.67 0.23 -0.33
N LYS A 79 -4.51 1.17 -0.78
CA LYS A 79 -5.47 1.89 0.05
C LYS A 79 -6.88 1.51 -0.33
N GLU A 80 -7.71 1.35 0.68
CA GLU A 80 -9.13 1.04 0.51
C GLU A 80 -9.89 2.28 0.01
N VAL A 81 -9.55 3.45 0.55
CA VAL A 81 -9.97 4.75 0.03
C VAL A 81 -8.74 5.44 -0.54
N CYS A 82 -8.73 5.62 -1.85
CA CYS A 82 -7.60 6.13 -2.58
C CYS A 82 -8.02 7.34 -3.42
N THR A 83 -7.67 8.55 -2.97
CA THR A 83 -7.97 9.79 -3.68
C THR A 83 -7.19 9.95 -4.98
N SER A 84 -5.99 9.36 -5.08
CA SER A 84 -5.18 9.38 -6.30
C SER A 84 -5.74 8.48 -7.40
N CYS A 85 -6.36 7.35 -7.02
CA CYS A 85 -7.05 6.47 -7.97
C CYS A 85 -8.55 6.78 -8.09
N ASN A 86 -9.09 7.68 -7.27
CA ASN A 86 -10.53 7.90 -7.10
C ASN A 86 -11.30 6.58 -6.86
N TYR A 87 -10.76 5.74 -5.96
CA TYR A 87 -11.31 4.44 -5.60
C TYR A 87 -11.77 4.45 -4.14
N ASP A 88 -12.96 3.91 -3.88
CA ASP A 88 -13.51 3.74 -2.54
C ASP A 88 -14.10 2.33 -2.42
N GLY A 89 -13.34 1.42 -1.82
CA GLY A 89 -13.74 0.02 -1.58
C GLY A 89 -14.36 -0.22 -0.21
N ARG A 90 -14.79 0.82 0.52
CA ARG A 90 -15.33 0.66 1.88
C ARG A 90 -16.61 -0.15 1.90
N GLU A 91 -17.46 0.01 0.88
CA GLU A 91 -18.73 -0.71 0.79
C GLU A 91 -18.51 -2.22 0.61
N GLU A 92 -17.63 -2.60 -0.33
CA GLU A 92 -17.27 -3.99 -0.60
C GLU A 92 -16.62 -4.66 0.62
N ASN A 93 -15.67 -3.98 1.25
CA ASN A 93 -14.98 -4.52 2.42
C ASN A 93 -15.90 -4.62 3.64
N ASP A 94 -16.71 -3.58 3.92
CA ASP A 94 -17.64 -3.62 5.04
C ASP A 94 -18.67 -4.75 4.82
N GLY A 95 -19.25 -4.85 3.61
CA GLY A 95 -20.18 -5.92 3.24
C GLY A 95 -19.58 -7.32 3.42
N PHE A 96 -18.35 -7.53 2.94
CA PHE A 96 -17.66 -8.82 3.06
C PHE A 96 -17.47 -9.27 4.52
N TYR A 97 -17.17 -8.35 5.43
CA TYR A 97 -16.97 -8.65 6.85
C TYR A 97 -18.25 -8.60 7.70
N GLY A 98 -19.42 -8.41 7.08
CA GLY A 98 -20.73 -8.39 7.74
C GLY A 98 -21.02 -7.08 8.47
N PHE A 99 -20.53 -5.97 7.94
CA PHE A 99 -20.66 -4.63 8.48
C PHE A 99 -21.54 -3.76 7.57
N ASP A 100 -22.44 -2.98 8.17
CA ASP A 100 -23.13 -1.93 7.40
C ASP A 100 -22.16 -0.84 6.96
N PHE A 101 -22.34 -0.34 5.74
CA PHE A 101 -21.60 0.80 5.20
C PHE A 101 -21.64 1.99 6.19
N MET A 102 -20.46 2.56 6.43
CA MET A 102 -20.28 3.69 7.32
C MET A 102 -19.16 4.59 6.79
N GLU A 103 -19.36 5.91 6.88
CA GLU A 103 -18.30 6.86 6.58
C GLU A 103 -17.23 6.82 7.70
N ARG A 104 -16.27 5.91 7.51
CA ARG A 104 -15.11 5.70 8.38
C ARG A 104 -13.82 6.06 7.64
N GLU A 105 -12.74 6.19 8.41
CA GLU A 105 -11.39 6.29 7.88
C GLU A 105 -11.06 5.06 7.02
N GLY A 106 -10.53 5.30 5.82
CA GLY A 106 -10.12 4.25 4.90
C GLY A 106 -8.90 3.50 5.45
N LEU A 107 -8.85 2.20 5.22
CA LEU A 107 -7.73 1.37 5.64
C LEU A 107 -6.58 1.43 4.63
N GLU A 108 -5.36 1.32 5.14
CA GLU A 108 -4.15 1.20 4.34
C GLU A 108 -3.48 -0.14 4.60
N ALA A 109 -3.07 -0.83 3.53
CA ALA A 109 -2.42 -2.11 3.69
C ALA A 109 -1.01 -1.93 4.25
N PRO A 110 -0.59 -2.76 5.24
CA PRO A 110 0.76 -2.74 5.74
C PRO A 110 1.71 -3.29 4.67
N MET A 111 3.01 -2.98 4.81
CA MET A 111 4.04 -3.46 3.88
C MET A 111 3.91 -4.96 3.59
N SER A 112 3.57 -5.26 2.34
CA SER A 112 3.37 -6.58 1.80
C SER A 112 4.39 -6.85 0.69
N SER A 113 4.72 -8.12 0.50
CA SER A 113 5.55 -8.60 -0.62
C SER A 113 4.70 -9.54 -1.45
N THR A 114 4.95 -9.63 -2.74
CA THR A 114 4.28 -10.59 -3.62
C THR A 114 5.08 -11.90 -3.63
N ASN A 115 4.41 -13.06 -3.54
CA ASN A 115 5.02 -14.36 -3.76
C ASN A 115 5.10 -14.68 -5.27
N LYS A 116 5.75 -15.79 -5.65
CA LYS A 116 5.84 -16.27 -7.03
C LYS A 116 4.49 -16.48 -7.70
N ASP A 117 3.46 -16.79 -6.90
CA ASP A 117 2.08 -17.01 -7.33
C ASP A 117 1.30 -15.70 -7.52
N GLY A 118 1.90 -14.53 -7.23
CA GLY A 118 1.21 -13.24 -7.31
C GLY A 118 0.45 -12.86 -6.04
N GLU A 119 0.42 -13.72 -5.02
CA GLU A 119 -0.28 -13.45 -3.76
C GLU A 119 0.50 -12.52 -2.82
N TYR A 120 -0.21 -11.67 -2.09
CA TYR A 120 0.37 -10.75 -1.12
C TYR A 120 0.62 -11.43 0.22
N GLN A 121 1.89 -11.48 0.63
CA GLN A 121 2.35 -11.97 1.92
C GLN A 121 2.85 -10.83 2.81
N CYS A 122 2.55 -10.91 4.09
CA CYS A 122 3.02 -9.94 5.07
C CYS A 122 4.56 -9.95 5.11
N LYS A 123 5.20 -8.79 4.95
CA LYS A 123 6.68 -8.72 4.94
C LYS A 123 7.31 -9.10 6.28
N LYS A 124 6.61 -8.88 7.40
CA LYS A 124 7.11 -9.20 8.74
C LYS A 124 6.99 -10.67 9.10
N HIS A 125 5.92 -11.33 8.66
CA HIS A 125 5.59 -12.70 9.09
C HIS A 125 5.65 -13.73 7.96
N GLY A 126 5.83 -13.30 6.70
CA GLY A 126 5.95 -14.17 5.54
C GLY A 126 4.69 -15.01 5.24
N SER A 127 3.50 -14.51 5.61
CA SER A 127 2.24 -15.26 5.46
C SER A 127 1.20 -14.43 4.72
N THR A 128 0.49 -15.09 3.81
CA THR A 128 -0.64 -14.54 3.04
C THR A 128 -1.89 -14.35 3.91
N SER A 129 -2.01 -15.12 4.99
CA SER A 129 -3.14 -15.06 5.94
C SER A 129 -2.74 -14.53 7.31
N CYS A 130 -1.90 -13.49 7.36
CA CYS A 130 -1.36 -12.98 8.60
C CYS A 130 -2.43 -12.24 9.44
N ASN A 131 -3.01 -12.91 10.44
CA ASN A 131 -4.01 -12.33 11.35
C ASN A 131 -3.54 -11.08 12.13
N GLN A 132 -2.23 -10.88 12.30
CA GLN A 132 -1.67 -9.73 13.02
C GLN A 132 -1.62 -8.48 12.14
N CYS A 133 -1.35 -8.64 10.85
CA CYS A 133 -1.20 -7.53 9.90
C CYS A 133 -2.45 -7.33 9.06
N TYR A 134 -3.10 -8.41 8.64
CA TYR A 134 -4.30 -8.47 7.80
C TYR A 134 -5.56 -8.78 8.61
N GLY A 135 -5.58 -8.44 9.90
CA GLY A 135 -6.77 -8.55 10.74
C GLY A 135 -7.83 -7.50 10.40
N TRP A 136 -8.29 -7.41 9.15
CA TRP A 136 -9.11 -6.33 8.60
C TRP A 136 -10.39 -6.10 9.38
N LYS A 137 -11.12 -7.18 9.73
CA LYS A 137 -12.30 -7.09 10.59
C LYS A 137 -12.05 -6.31 11.89
N LYS A 138 -10.89 -6.52 12.53
CA LYS A 138 -10.50 -5.78 13.75
C LYS A 138 -10.14 -4.33 13.44
N GLN A 139 -9.51 -4.06 12.29
CA GLN A 139 -9.18 -2.69 11.87
C GLN A 139 -10.43 -1.88 11.53
N ILE A 140 -11.35 -2.44 10.73
CA ILE A 140 -12.66 -1.86 10.40
C ILE A 140 -13.44 -1.53 11.68
N THR A 141 -13.50 -2.47 12.63
CA THR A 141 -14.19 -2.26 13.91
C THR A 141 -13.63 -1.04 14.66
N ARG A 142 -12.30 -0.88 14.69
CA ARG A 142 -11.65 0.28 15.34
C ARG A 142 -11.91 1.58 14.60
N ALA A 143 -11.82 1.58 13.26
CA ALA A 143 -12.12 2.75 12.43
C ALA A 143 -13.57 3.21 12.61
N ARG A 144 -14.53 2.27 12.63
CA ARG A 144 -15.94 2.55 12.93
C ARG A 144 -16.13 3.13 14.33
N ALA A 145 -15.46 2.58 15.33
CA ALA A 145 -15.51 3.12 16.69
C ALA A 145 -14.93 4.54 16.78
N ALA A 146 -13.87 4.84 16.03
CA ALA A 146 -13.29 6.16 15.93
C ALA A 146 -14.25 7.16 15.23
N ALA A 147 -14.85 6.77 14.11
CA ALA A 147 -15.84 7.58 13.40
C ALA A 147 -17.05 7.92 14.27
N LYS A 148 -17.62 6.93 14.99
CA LYS A 148 -18.70 7.15 15.96
C LYS A 148 -18.33 8.09 17.10
N LYS A 149 -17.06 8.11 17.52
CA LYS A 149 -16.56 9.02 18.55
C LYS A 149 -16.33 10.44 18.01
N ALA A 150 -15.87 10.56 16.76
CA ALA A 150 -15.69 11.85 16.11
C ALA A 150 -17.04 12.58 15.94
N GLY A 151 -18.09 11.89 15.49
CA GLY A 151 -19.42 12.49 15.33
C GLY A 151 -20.10 12.93 16.63
N LYS A 152 -19.67 12.42 17.80
CA LYS A 152 -20.18 12.85 19.11
C LYS A 152 -19.48 14.07 19.69
N LYS A 153 -18.32 14.46 19.15
CA LYS A 153 -17.51 15.61 19.64
C LYS A 153 -17.80 16.90 18.88
N SER A 154 -18.62 16.83 17.83
CA SER A 154 -18.99 17.95 16.97
C SER A 154 -20.41 18.46 17.23
N SER A 155 -21.01 18.12 18.37
CA SER A 155 -22.34 18.58 18.77
C SER A 155 -22.32 19.32 20.10
#